data_AF-A0A3D9B800-F1
#
_entry.id   AF-A0A3D9B800-F1
#
_cell.length_a   1.000
_cell.length_b   1.000
_cell.length_c   1.000
_cell.angle_alpha   90.00
_cell.angle_beta   90.00
_cell.angle_gamma   90.00
#
_symmetry.space_group_name_H-M   'P 1'
#
loop_
_entity.id
_entity.type
_entity.pdbx_description
1 polymer ?
#
loop_
_entity_poly.entity_id
_entity_poly.type
_entity_poly.pdbx_seq_one_letter_code
_entity_poly.pdbx_strand_id
1 'polypeptide(L)'
;MKKLILGIAIVSSVFAFGQKEEKKDVNAQVQATNKAAMDAYNAKNYTVAGPKFIELYDLLKANGQEDKTYKYYAGLSYALANNLDESIKIYTDLINSGYTGVQTTYTAKENKSGQVSAYDKATWELLKKSSSKDYSDFKTEQSKSVEPDLYETLSTLLLNAKKNDEALALIEKGLAKYPNNAKLKEYHGSALYATGKTDQFMANLKEQLVKNPNDATNWYNLGVLQSKTPATEADAVTSFNKAIELAPNDPKLKDNAYQNLVYTTIGDDSKAVEEINAIRKSDPDKATTLIEARKERFNKALPHAEKWYQASPNNIDAVSILKDIYGMLKNQAKVAEMKAKEAELQAKAK
;
A
#
# COMPACT_ATOMS: atom_id res chain seq x y z
N MET A 1 0.05 -9.35 2.26
CA MET A 1 1.25 -9.22 3.14
C MET A 1 2.57 -9.76 2.53
N LYS A 2 2.71 -9.97 1.21
CA LYS A 2 3.92 -10.58 0.61
C LYS A 2 5.12 -9.63 0.38
N LYS A 3 5.09 -8.36 0.82
CA LYS A 3 6.15 -7.36 0.53
C LYS A 3 6.74 -6.66 1.77
N LEU A 4 6.60 -7.22 2.97
CA LEU A 4 7.08 -6.63 4.23
C LEU A 4 8.35 -7.32 4.77
N ILE A 5 9.26 -7.75 3.88
CA ILE A 5 10.62 -8.13 4.29
C ILE A 5 11.47 -6.88 4.10
N LEU A 6 11.39 -5.93 5.06
CA LEU A 6 12.46 -4.97 5.22
C LEU A 6 13.69 -5.79 5.60
N GLY A 7 14.69 -5.84 4.72
CA GLY A 7 15.98 -6.44 5.03
C GLY A 7 16.52 -5.77 6.29
N ILE A 8 16.75 -6.58 7.31
CA ILE A 8 17.27 -6.12 8.59
C ILE A 8 18.74 -5.75 8.38
N ALA A 9 19.00 -4.50 8.01
CA ALA A 9 20.31 -3.90 8.20
C ALA A 9 20.41 -3.45 9.67
N ILE A 10 20.42 -4.42 10.60
CA ILE A 10 20.91 -4.11 11.95
C ILE A 10 22.38 -3.81 11.78
N VAL A 11 22.74 -2.54 11.97
CA VAL A 11 24.11 -2.11 12.19
C VAL A 11 24.59 -2.86 13.44
N SER A 12 25.31 -3.96 13.21
CA SER A 12 25.81 -4.91 14.19
C SER A 12 26.93 -4.35 15.08
N SER A 13 27.18 -3.04 15.07
CA SER A 13 28.43 -2.45 15.56
C SER A 13 28.40 -1.86 16.97
N VAL A 14 27.29 -1.89 17.71
CA VAL A 14 27.19 -1.07 18.95
C VAL A 14 27.82 -1.71 20.21
N PHE A 15 28.27 -2.96 20.18
CA PHE A 15 28.55 -3.68 21.43
C PHE A 15 30.01 -3.85 21.84
N ALA A 16 30.96 -3.39 21.03
CA ALA A 16 32.37 -3.43 21.39
C ALA A 16 32.84 -2.01 21.69
N PHE A 17 32.90 -1.62 22.97
CA PHE A 17 34.06 -0.99 23.60
C PHE A 17 33.71 -0.38 24.97
N GLY A 18 34.27 -0.99 26.02
CA GLY A 18 34.54 -0.38 27.33
C GLY A 18 33.35 -0.17 28.27
N GLN A 19 32.90 -1.22 29.00
CA GLN A 19 31.99 -1.02 30.15
C GLN A 19 32.32 -1.94 31.35
N LYS A 20 32.05 -1.42 32.57
CA LYS A 20 32.20 -2.09 33.89
C LYS A 20 31.47 -3.44 33.94
N GLU A 21 31.92 -4.36 34.79
CA GLU A 21 31.45 -5.77 34.84
C GLU A 21 29.93 -5.95 34.83
N GLU A 22 29.15 -5.15 35.58
CA GLU A 22 27.66 -5.23 35.57
C GLU A 22 27.04 -4.94 34.20
N LYS A 23 27.64 -4.08 33.37
CA LYS A 23 27.13 -3.77 32.03
C LYS A 23 27.55 -4.82 30.99
N LYS A 24 28.52 -5.68 31.31
CA LYS A 24 29.00 -6.75 30.43
C LYS A 24 27.97 -7.88 30.30
N ASP A 25 27.29 -8.20 31.40
CA ASP A 25 26.23 -9.22 31.42
C ASP A 25 24.95 -8.77 30.71
N VAL A 26 24.54 -7.52 30.93
CA VAL A 26 23.38 -6.92 30.26
C VAL A 26 23.57 -6.88 28.74
N ASN A 27 24.80 -6.61 28.29
CA ASN A 27 25.13 -6.61 26.87
C ASN A 27 25.05 -8.02 26.25
N ALA A 28 25.55 -9.04 26.96
CA ALA A 28 25.42 -10.42 26.53
C ALA A 28 23.95 -10.87 26.44
N GLN A 29 23.12 -10.44 27.41
CA GLN A 29 21.68 -10.72 27.40
C GLN A 29 20.96 -10.07 26.22
N VAL A 30 21.28 -8.81 25.91
CA VAL A 30 20.73 -8.10 24.74
C VAL A 30 21.09 -8.83 23.43
N GLN A 31 22.36 -9.23 23.28
CA GLN A 31 22.81 -9.98 22.10
C GLN A 31 22.12 -11.34 21.96
N ALA A 32 22.04 -12.10 23.05
CA ALA A 32 21.39 -13.41 23.06
C ALA A 32 19.89 -13.29 22.73
N THR A 33 19.21 -12.30 23.31
CA THR A 33 17.78 -12.04 23.07
C THR A 33 17.54 -11.62 21.62
N ASN A 34 18.38 -10.75 21.06
CA ASN A 34 18.32 -10.37 19.66
C ASN A 34 18.51 -11.56 18.73
N LYS A 35 19.53 -12.39 18.99
CA LYS A 35 19.75 -13.61 18.21
C LYS A 35 18.52 -14.52 18.24
N ALA A 36 17.96 -14.77 19.43
CA ALA A 36 16.79 -15.62 19.59
C ALA A 36 15.55 -15.05 18.86
N ALA A 37 15.30 -13.73 18.97
CA ALA A 37 14.19 -13.08 18.26
C ALA A 37 14.33 -13.23 16.74
N MET A 38 15.53 -12.99 16.23
CA MET A 38 15.85 -13.04 14.80
C MET A 38 15.79 -14.47 14.25
N ASP A 39 16.37 -15.45 14.95
CA ASP A 39 16.30 -16.86 14.58
C ASP A 39 14.84 -17.33 14.51
N ALA A 40 14.02 -16.99 15.52
CA ALA A 40 12.60 -17.32 15.54
C ALA A 40 11.84 -16.65 14.38
N TYR A 41 12.10 -15.37 14.11
CA TYR A 41 11.47 -14.64 13.02
C TYR A 41 11.82 -15.25 11.65
N ASN A 42 13.09 -15.56 11.43
CA ASN A 42 13.58 -16.18 10.20
C ASN A 42 13.03 -17.60 10.01
N ALA A 43 12.86 -18.34 11.11
CA ALA A 43 12.20 -19.64 11.13
C ALA A 43 10.66 -19.54 11.00
N LYS A 44 10.10 -18.32 10.86
CA LYS A 44 8.65 -18.04 10.83
C LYS A 44 7.90 -18.49 12.09
N ASN A 45 8.63 -18.66 13.20
CA ASN A 45 8.06 -18.96 14.50
C ASN A 45 7.64 -17.65 15.19
N TYR A 46 6.58 -17.05 14.68
CA TYR A 46 6.16 -15.71 15.08
C TYR A 46 5.58 -15.62 16.49
N THR A 47 5.05 -16.73 17.03
CA THR A 47 4.60 -16.83 18.42
C THR A 47 5.77 -16.71 19.41
N VAL A 48 6.99 -17.09 19.01
CA VAL A 48 8.21 -16.88 19.80
C VAL A 48 8.87 -15.55 19.47
N ALA A 49 8.92 -15.17 18.19
CA ALA A 49 9.59 -13.94 17.75
C ALA A 49 8.97 -12.67 18.38
N GLY A 50 7.64 -12.57 18.41
CA GLY A 50 6.93 -11.39 18.93
C GLY A 50 7.31 -11.04 20.37
N PRO A 51 7.12 -11.96 21.33
CA PRO A 51 7.53 -11.76 22.72
C PRO A 51 9.03 -11.46 22.86
N LYS A 52 9.90 -12.12 22.09
CA LYS A 52 11.35 -11.90 22.14
C LYS A 52 11.77 -10.52 21.64
N PHE A 53 11.08 -9.97 20.65
CA PHE A 53 11.31 -8.59 20.22
C PHE A 53 10.83 -7.56 21.25
N ILE A 54 9.75 -7.83 22.00
CA ILE A 54 9.34 -6.98 23.13
C ILE A 54 10.39 -7.04 24.25
N GLU A 55 10.83 -8.24 24.63
CA GLU A 55 11.88 -8.43 25.64
C GLU A 55 13.15 -7.66 25.26
N LEU A 56 13.57 -7.72 23.99
CA LEU A 56 14.70 -6.97 23.49
C LEU A 56 14.50 -5.45 23.57
N TYR A 57 13.32 -4.95 23.18
CA TYR A 57 12.97 -3.53 23.31
C TYR A 57 13.05 -3.07 24.76
N ASP A 58 12.49 -3.84 25.70
CA ASP A 58 12.44 -3.49 27.12
C ASP A 58 13.85 -3.49 27.74
N LEU A 59 14.69 -4.47 27.41
CA LEU A 59 16.10 -4.51 27.84
C LEU A 59 16.87 -3.29 27.35
N LEU A 60 16.73 -2.93 26.07
CA LEU A 60 17.39 -1.76 25.50
C LEU A 60 16.89 -0.46 26.12
N LYS A 61 15.58 -0.34 26.34
CA LYS A 61 14.97 0.81 27.00
C LYS A 61 15.46 0.99 28.43
N ALA A 62 15.55 -0.09 29.21
CA ALA A 62 16.07 -0.05 30.57
C ALA A 62 17.52 0.47 30.66
N ASN A 63 18.29 0.29 29.58
CA ASN A 63 19.67 0.79 29.45
C ASN A 63 19.78 2.18 28.82
N GLY A 64 18.66 2.87 28.57
CA GLY A 64 18.64 4.18 27.92
C GLY A 64 18.92 4.14 26.42
N GLN A 65 18.86 2.96 25.79
CA GLN A 65 19.08 2.74 24.36
C GLN A 65 17.77 2.40 23.64
N GLU A 66 16.69 3.13 23.94
CA GLU A 66 15.36 2.83 23.36
C GLU A 66 15.41 2.77 21.83
N ASP A 67 15.11 1.59 21.26
CA ASP A 67 14.98 1.39 19.81
C ASP A 67 13.61 0.77 19.48
N LYS A 68 12.69 1.63 19.05
CA LYS A 68 11.31 1.26 18.69
C LYS A 68 11.22 0.37 17.45
N THR A 69 12.32 0.16 16.72
CA THR A 69 12.38 -0.81 15.62
C THR A 69 12.04 -2.22 16.09
N TYR A 70 12.43 -2.59 17.31
CA TYR A 70 12.07 -3.89 17.87
C TYR A 70 10.59 -3.98 18.24
N LYS A 71 9.97 -2.89 18.73
CA LYS A 71 8.51 -2.81 18.86
C LYS A 71 7.81 -3.02 17.50
N TYR A 72 8.31 -2.41 16.43
CA TYR A 72 7.77 -2.62 15.09
C TYR A 72 7.81 -4.11 14.67
N TYR A 73 8.94 -4.78 14.85
CA TYR A 73 9.05 -6.22 14.53
C TYR A 73 8.22 -7.12 15.46
N ALA A 74 8.04 -6.73 16.72
CA ALA A 74 7.13 -7.41 17.62
C ALA A 74 5.68 -7.32 17.11
N GLY A 75 5.21 -6.12 16.76
CA GLY A 75 3.88 -5.89 16.22
C GLY A 75 3.63 -6.70 14.95
N LEU A 76 4.61 -6.74 14.03
CA LEU A 76 4.56 -7.54 12.82
C LEU A 76 4.50 -9.05 13.14
N SER A 77 5.32 -9.52 14.08
CA SER A 77 5.32 -10.93 14.48
C SER A 77 3.98 -11.33 15.10
N TYR A 78 3.39 -10.50 15.96
CA TYR A 78 2.05 -10.76 16.50
C TYR A 78 0.98 -10.81 15.40
N ALA A 79 1.02 -9.89 14.42
CA ALA A 79 0.12 -9.94 13.26
C ALA A 79 0.26 -11.26 12.48
N LEU A 80 1.50 -11.69 12.20
CA LEU A 80 1.78 -12.93 11.47
C LEU A 80 1.44 -14.19 12.27
N ALA A 81 1.42 -14.10 13.60
CA ALA A 81 0.93 -15.14 14.52
C ALA A 81 -0.60 -15.10 14.72
N ASN A 82 -1.33 -14.23 14.00
CA ASN A 82 -2.77 -13.99 14.15
C ASN A 82 -3.18 -13.52 15.58
N ASN A 83 -2.26 -12.92 16.33
CA ASN A 83 -2.54 -12.24 17.59
C ASN A 83 -2.83 -10.76 17.30
N LEU A 84 -4.08 -10.49 16.90
CA LEU A 84 -4.49 -9.16 16.45
C LEU A 84 -4.45 -8.13 17.60
N ASP A 85 -4.83 -8.50 18.81
CA ASP A 85 -4.93 -7.55 19.93
C ASP A 85 -3.57 -6.95 20.32
N GLU A 86 -2.55 -7.80 20.50
CA GLU A 86 -1.20 -7.30 20.82
C GLU A 86 -0.60 -6.52 19.64
N SER A 87 -0.84 -6.97 18.40
CA SER A 87 -0.38 -6.25 17.22
C SER A 87 -1.01 -4.86 17.10
N ILE A 88 -2.33 -4.76 17.27
CA ILE A 88 -3.08 -3.48 17.24
C ILE A 88 -2.55 -2.53 18.30
N LYS A 89 -2.37 -3.02 19.53
CA LYS A 89 -1.82 -2.24 20.65
C LYS A 89 -0.44 -1.68 20.31
N ILE A 90 0.48 -2.52 19.85
CA ILE A 90 1.85 -2.12 19.51
C ILE A 90 1.88 -1.09 18.38
N TYR A 91 1.14 -1.31 17.29
CA TYR A 91 1.12 -0.36 16.18
C TYR A 91 0.45 0.96 16.55
N THR A 92 -0.59 0.93 17.39
CA THR A 92 -1.21 2.14 17.95
C THR A 92 -0.20 2.95 18.76
N ASP A 93 0.55 2.29 19.64
CA ASP A 93 1.64 2.89 20.42
C ASP A 93 2.71 3.55 19.53
N LEU A 94 3.13 2.85 18.47
CA LEU A 94 4.15 3.36 17.54
C LEU A 94 3.67 4.63 16.85
N ILE A 95 2.45 4.63 16.29
CA ILE A 95 1.86 5.80 15.64
C ILE A 95 1.70 6.96 16.62
N ASN A 96 1.21 6.71 17.83
CA ASN A 96 1.02 7.75 18.85
C ASN A 96 2.35 8.33 19.36
N SER A 97 3.42 7.53 19.34
CA SER A 97 4.76 8.00 19.70
C SER A 97 5.47 8.81 18.60
N GLY A 98 4.86 8.95 17.42
CA GLY A 98 5.48 9.61 16.26
C GLY A 98 6.63 8.80 15.63
N TYR A 99 6.65 7.48 15.82
CA TYR A 99 7.68 6.62 15.24
C TYR A 99 7.59 6.61 13.71
N THR A 100 8.68 6.98 13.05
CA THR A 100 8.78 6.98 11.58
C THR A 100 9.64 5.86 11.02
N GLY A 101 10.42 5.18 11.88
CA GLY A 101 11.44 4.20 11.50
C GLY A 101 12.53 4.75 10.57
N VAL A 102 12.65 6.07 10.42
CA VAL A 102 13.74 6.68 9.66
C VAL A 102 15.04 6.46 10.42
N GLN A 103 15.97 5.73 9.80
CA GLN A 103 17.33 5.54 10.28
C GLN A 103 18.27 6.48 9.54
N THR A 104 19.28 7.00 10.23
CA THR A 104 20.34 7.80 9.60
C THR A 104 21.63 6.99 9.61
N THR A 105 22.16 6.72 8.43
CA THR A 105 23.46 6.08 8.25
C THR A 105 24.52 7.16 8.09
N TYR A 106 25.61 7.06 8.85
CA TYR A 106 26.74 7.98 8.79
C TYR A 106 27.90 7.27 8.09
N THR A 107 28.37 7.80 6.96
CA THR A 107 29.46 7.19 6.19
C THR A 107 30.64 8.15 6.05
N ALA A 108 31.84 7.57 5.99
CA ALA A 108 33.05 8.31 5.66
C ALA A 108 33.98 7.44 4.81
N LYS A 109 34.73 8.09 3.93
CA LYS A 109 35.74 7.46 3.07
C LYS A 109 37.11 7.55 3.74
N GLU A 110 37.79 6.43 3.90
CA GLU A 110 39.19 6.42 4.31
C GLU A 110 40.10 6.81 3.12
N ASN A 111 40.97 7.80 3.31
CA ASN A 111 41.74 8.41 2.22
C ASN A 111 42.80 7.46 1.65
N LYS A 112 43.39 6.60 2.49
CA LYS A 112 44.45 5.67 2.08
C LYS A 112 43.92 4.50 1.25
N SER A 113 42.85 3.87 1.72
CA SER A 113 42.26 2.68 1.07
C SER A 113 41.21 3.04 0.02
N GLY A 114 40.62 4.23 0.12
CA GLY A 114 39.46 4.62 -0.66
C GLY A 114 38.15 3.98 -0.20
N GLN A 115 38.17 3.17 0.87
CA GLN A 115 37.00 2.44 1.37
C GLN A 115 35.99 3.38 2.02
N VAL A 116 34.71 3.21 1.68
CA VAL A 116 33.59 3.88 2.36
C VAL A 116 33.00 2.92 3.38
N SER A 117 32.97 3.35 4.64
CA SER A 117 32.44 2.56 5.75
C SER A 117 31.34 3.33 6.49
N ALA A 118 30.41 2.61 7.10
CA ALA A 118 29.40 3.16 7.97
C ALA A 118 29.88 3.17 9.43
N TYR A 119 29.52 4.22 10.16
CA TYR A 119 29.91 4.46 11.53
C TYR A 119 28.68 4.84 12.36
N ASP A 120 28.72 4.62 13.68
CA ASP A 120 27.78 5.29 14.56
C ASP A 120 28.07 6.80 14.61
N LYS A 121 27.09 7.58 15.05
CA LYS A 121 27.18 9.05 15.05
C LYS A 121 28.37 9.57 15.85
N ALA A 122 28.65 9.01 17.03
CA ALA A 122 29.71 9.52 17.90
C ALA A 122 31.09 9.25 17.28
N THR A 123 31.29 8.05 16.75
CA THR A 123 32.53 7.70 16.02
C THR A 123 32.68 8.56 14.77
N TRP A 124 31.60 8.74 14.00
CA TRP A 124 31.63 9.58 12.79
C TRP A 124 31.97 11.04 13.11
N GLU A 125 31.40 11.63 14.16
CA GLU A 125 31.73 12.99 14.62
C GLU A 125 33.18 13.10 15.10
N LEU A 126 33.67 12.09 15.82
CA LEU A 126 35.07 12.04 16.26
C LEU A 126 36.03 11.95 15.07
N LEU A 127 35.77 11.06 14.10
CA LEU A 127 36.57 10.92 12.88
C LEU A 127 36.59 12.24 12.10
N LYS A 128 35.44 12.91 11.98
CA LYS A 128 35.30 14.20 11.31
C LYS A 128 36.11 15.30 11.99
N LYS A 129 36.21 15.29 13.33
CA LYS A 129 36.90 16.32 14.11
C LYS A 129 38.40 16.07 14.24
N SER A 130 38.80 14.83 14.51
CA SER A 130 40.15 14.47 14.95
C SER A 130 40.96 13.71 13.89
N SER A 131 40.33 13.18 12.85
CA SER A 131 40.96 12.35 11.82
C SER A 131 40.63 12.80 10.39
N SER A 132 40.29 14.08 10.21
CA SER A 132 39.93 14.68 8.90
C SER A 132 41.05 14.65 7.85
N LYS A 133 42.30 14.35 8.25
CA LYS A 133 43.42 14.11 7.33
C LYS A 133 43.41 12.69 6.77
N ASP A 134 42.91 11.72 7.53
CA ASP A 134 42.86 10.31 7.17
C ASP A 134 41.52 9.90 6.55
N TYR A 135 40.46 10.69 6.77
CA TYR A 135 39.12 10.46 6.25
C TYR A 135 38.56 11.67 5.50
N SER A 136 37.75 11.42 4.47
CA SER A 136 37.03 12.43 3.67
C SER A 136 35.61 11.93 3.32
N ASP A 137 34.87 12.71 2.54
CA ASP A 137 33.53 12.36 2.04
C ASP A 137 32.53 11.94 3.13
N PHE A 138 32.49 12.72 4.21
CA PHE A 138 31.58 12.52 5.33
C PHE A 138 30.13 12.78 4.89
N LYS A 139 29.32 11.72 4.80
CA LYS A 139 27.93 11.76 4.34
C LYS A 139 26.96 11.20 5.37
N THR A 140 25.72 11.66 5.26
CA THR A 140 24.58 11.12 6.00
C THR A 140 23.49 10.76 5.01
N GLU A 141 22.93 9.57 5.15
CA GLU A 141 21.80 9.10 4.35
C GLU A 141 20.65 8.70 5.26
N GLN A 142 19.43 9.11 4.92
CA GLN A 142 18.23 8.75 5.66
C GLN A 142 17.48 7.64 4.94
N SER A 143 17.03 6.63 5.68
CA SER A 143 16.13 5.61 5.15
C SER A 143 14.75 6.21 4.86
N LYS A 144 13.97 5.51 4.04
CA LYS A 144 12.56 5.84 3.87
C LYS A 144 11.82 5.65 5.20
N SER A 145 10.83 6.51 5.44
CA SER A 145 9.91 6.36 6.56
C SER A 145 9.02 5.13 6.35
N VAL A 146 8.85 4.33 7.41
CA VAL A 146 7.86 3.25 7.46
C VAL A 146 6.52 3.75 7.99
N GLU A 147 6.39 5.03 8.31
CA GLU A 147 5.17 5.59 8.88
C GLU A 147 3.92 5.35 8.01
N PRO A 148 3.94 5.51 6.66
CA PRO A 148 2.81 5.12 5.82
C PRO A 148 2.41 3.66 6.02
N ASP A 149 3.39 2.75 6.13
CA ASP A 149 3.17 1.32 6.33
C ASP A 149 2.58 1.03 7.71
N LEU A 150 2.86 1.86 8.74
CA LEU A 150 2.21 1.74 10.05
C LEU A 150 0.71 2.01 9.94
N TYR A 151 0.32 3.09 9.25
CA TYR A 151 -1.09 3.40 9.02
C TYR A 151 -1.77 2.30 8.22
N GLU A 152 -1.13 1.80 7.14
CA GLU A 152 -1.67 0.70 6.34
C GLU A 152 -1.87 -0.57 7.17
N THR A 153 -0.85 -0.95 7.95
CA THR A 153 -0.85 -2.18 8.73
C THR A 153 -1.91 -2.12 9.82
N LEU A 154 -1.94 -1.06 10.63
CA LEU A 154 -2.94 -0.92 11.69
C LEU A 154 -4.37 -0.80 11.15
N SER A 155 -4.58 -0.10 10.02
CA SER A 155 -5.89 -0.06 9.37
C SER A 155 -6.39 -1.45 8.98
N THR A 156 -5.51 -2.27 8.41
CA THR A 156 -5.83 -3.66 8.03
C THR A 156 -6.15 -4.51 9.27
N LEU A 157 -5.36 -4.37 10.34
CA LEU A 157 -5.57 -5.11 11.58
C LEU A 157 -6.91 -4.76 12.22
N LEU A 158 -7.28 -3.47 12.26
CA LEU A 158 -8.55 -3.00 12.79
C LEU A 158 -9.74 -3.51 11.97
N LEU A 159 -9.64 -3.47 10.63
CA LEU A 159 -10.67 -4.04 9.74
C LEU A 159 -10.84 -5.56 9.94
N ASN A 160 -9.73 -6.29 10.09
CA ASN A 160 -9.77 -7.73 10.36
C ASN A 160 -10.40 -8.04 11.72
N ALA A 161 -10.13 -7.20 12.73
CA ALA A 161 -10.74 -7.27 14.05
C ALA A 161 -12.19 -6.74 14.09
N LYS A 162 -12.78 -6.36 12.95
CA LYS A 162 -14.12 -5.77 12.84
C LYS A 162 -14.31 -4.46 13.61
N LYS A 163 -13.21 -3.80 13.98
CA LYS A 163 -13.17 -2.47 14.59
C LYS A 163 -13.26 -1.40 13.51
N ASN A 164 -14.35 -1.43 12.73
CA ASN A 164 -14.46 -0.67 11.48
C ASN A 164 -14.46 0.85 11.71
N ASP A 165 -15.05 1.33 12.82
CA ASP A 165 -15.03 2.76 13.17
C ASP A 165 -13.64 3.25 13.55
N GLU A 166 -12.89 2.47 14.34
CA GLU A 166 -11.50 2.78 14.68
C GLU A 166 -10.61 2.76 13.43
N ALA A 167 -10.83 1.79 12.54
CA ALA A 167 -10.14 1.71 11.25
C ALA A 167 -10.41 2.96 10.41
N LEU A 168 -11.68 3.36 10.28
CA LEU A 168 -12.07 4.54 9.51
C LEU A 168 -11.36 5.81 10.00
N ALA A 169 -11.42 6.08 11.30
CA ALA A 169 -10.77 7.25 11.90
C ALA A 169 -9.25 7.24 11.69
N LEU A 170 -8.60 6.07 11.81
CA LEU A 170 -7.17 5.94 11.55
C LEU A 170 -6.83 6.15 10.08
N ILE A 171 -7.63 5.59 9.16
CA ILE A 171 -7.44 5.72 7.72
C ILE A 171 -7.55 7.18 7.30
N GLU A 172 -8.54 7.91 7.81
CA GLU A 172 -8.70 9.35 7.56
C GLU A 172 -7.49 10.15 8.06
N LYS A 173 -7.00 9.85 9.27
CA LYS A 173 -5.76 10.45 9.80
C LYS A 173 -4.55 10.14 8.90
N GLY A 174 -4.44 8.90 8.42
CA GLY A 174 -3.38 8.47 7.52
C GLY A 174 -3.46 9.16 6.15
N LEU A 175 -4.65 9.30 5.58
CA LEU A 175 -4.88 9.97 4.30
C LEU A 175 -4.66 11.49 4.39
N ALA A 176 -4.94 12.12 5.52
CA ALA A 176 -4.59 13.52 5.75
C ALA A 176 -3.07 13.76 5.67
N LYS A 177 -2.26 12.79 6.12
CA LYS A 177 -0.79 12.86 6.05
C LYS A 177 -0.22 12.33 4.74
N TYR A 178 -0.87 11.33 4.14
CA TYR A 178 -0.45 10.64 2.92
C TYR A 178 -1.59 10.59 1.90
N PRO A 179 -1.97 11.73 1.29
CA PRO A 179 -3.16 11.83 0.43
C PRO A 179 -3.09 10.96 -0.83
N ASN A 180 -1.91 10.47 -1.20
CA ASN A 180 -1.68 9.62 -2.37
C ASN A 180 -1.45 8.14 -2.04
N ASN A 181 -1.62 7.73 -0.77
CA ASN A 181 -1.49 6.34 -0.38
C ASN A 181 -2.67 5.51 -0.92
N ALA A 182 -2.40 4.63 -1.89
CA ALA A 182 -3.43 3.86 -2.57
C ALA A 182 -4.12 2.82 -1.67
N LYS A 183 -3.37 2.16 -0.78
CA LYS A 183 -3.94 1.14 0.11
C LYS A 183 -4.81 1.77 1.19
N LEU A 184 -4.43 2.93 1.73
CA LEU A 184 -5.29 3.65 2.65
C LEU A 184 -6.61 4.07 1.97
N LYS A 185 -6.58 4.49 0.70
CA LYS A 185 -7.81 4.76 -0.07
C LYS A 185 -8.67 3.51 -0.25
N GLU A 186 -8.06 2.36 -0.53
CA GLU A 186 -8.76 1.07 -0.64
C GLU A 186 -9.42 0.66 0.69
N TYR A 187 -8.67 0.74 1.79
CA TYR A 187 -9.18 0.45 3.12
C TYR A 187 -10.28 1.43 3.53
N HIS A 188 -10.19 2.68 3.10
CA HIS A 188 -11.22 3.69 3.36
C HIS A 188 -12.58 3.26 2.81
N GLY A 189 -12.63 2.84 1.55
CA GLY A 189 -13.86 2.33 0.93
C GLY A 189 -14.42 1.10 1.66
N SER A 190 -13.53 0.19 2.07
CA SER A 190 -13.91 -1.01 2.84
C SER A 190 -14.48 -0.66 4.22
N ALA A 191 -13.86 0.29 4.94
CA ALA A 191 -14.29 0.75 6.25
C ALA A 191 -15.64 1.48 6.19
N LEU A 192 -15.83 2.34 5.19
CA LEU A 192 -17.09 3.06 4.97
C LEU A 192 -18.25 2.13 4.68
N TYR A 193 -18.02 1.13 3.82
CA TYR A 193 -19.01 0.10 3.53
C TYR A 193 -19.36 -0.70 4.79
N ALA A 194 -18.36 -1.14 5.55
CA ALA A 194 -18.55 -1.95 6.75
C ALA A 194 -19.18 -1.18 7.93
N THR A 195 -19.10 0.15 7.94
CA THR A 195 -19.74 1.03 8.94
C THR A 195 -21.10 1.56 8.49
N GLY A 196 -21.52 1.31 7.23
CA GLY A 196 -22.73 1.90 6.66
C GLY A 196 -22.66 3.42 6.47
N LYS A 197 -21.46 4.03 6.58
CA LYS A 197 -21.25 5.48 6.51
C LYS A 197 -21.02 5.99 5.08
N THR A 198 -21.26 5.16 4.07
CA THR A 198 -21.10 5.51 2.65
C THR A 198 -21.87 6.78 2.28
N ASP A 199 -23.11 6.93 2.73
CA ASP A 199 -23.95 8.09 2.40
C ASP A 199 -23.43 9.39 3.01
N GLN A 200 -23.02 9.34 4.28
CA GLN A 200 -22.42 10.48 4.97
C GLN A 200 -21.11 10.91 4.29
N PHE A 201 -20.28 9.96 3.88
CA PHE A 201 -19.03 10.27 3.19
C PHE A 201 -19.26 10.85 1.79
N MET A 202 -20.22 10.31 1.03
CA MET A 202 -20.64 10.89 -0.24
C MET A 202 -21.15 12.33 -0.07
N ALA A 203 -21.93 12.60 0.97
CA ALA A 203 -22.39 13.96 1.28
C ALA A 203 -21.22 14.91 1.56
N ASN A 204 -20.26 14.50 2.40
CA ASN A 204 -19.07 15.28 2.68
C ASN A 204 -18.22 15.53 1.42
N LEU A 205 -18.02 14.53 0.56
CA LEU A 205 -17.33 14.73 -0.73
C LEU A 205 -18.05 15.76 -1.61
N LYS A 206 -19.39 15.69 -1.69
CA LYS A 206 -20.19 16.68 -2.44
C LYS A 206 -20.00 18.09 -1.86
N GLU A 207 -20.03 18.25 -0.54
CA GLU A 207 -19.76 19.55 0.11
C GLU A 207 -18.35 20.07 -0.17
N GLN A 208 -17.34 19.18 -0.16
CA GLN A 208 -15.97 19.53 -0.49
C GLN A 208 -15.84 19.95 -1.96
N LEU A 209 -16.53 19.27 -2.88
CA LEU A 209 -16.56 19.61 -4.30
C LEU A 209 -17.31 20.92 -4.59
N VAL A 210 -18.28 21.30 -3.76
CA VAL A 210 -18.87 22.66 -3.82
C VAL A 210 -17.82 23.73 -3.50
N LYS A 211 -16.93 23.47 -2.54
CA LYS A 211 -15.85 24.41 -2.14
C LYS A 211 -14.67 24.40 -3.11
N ASN A 212 -14.32 23.23 -3.64
CA ASN A 212 -13.24 23.05 -4.60
C ASN A 212 -13.69 22.13 -5.74
N PRO A 213 -14.33 22.69 -6.78
CA PRO A 213 -14.86 21.90 -7.90
C PRO A 213 -13.76 21.32 -8.80
N ASN A 214 -12.51 21.73 -8.63
CA ASN A 214 -11.38 21.26 -9.44
C ASN A 214 -10.56 20.15 -8.75
N ASP A 215 -11.05 19.63 -7.61
CA ASP A 215 -10.40 18.51 -6.92
C ASP A 215 -10.65 17.18 -7.64
N ALA A 216 -9.72 16.82 -8.53
CA ALA A 216 -9.76 15.57 -9.28
C ALA A 216 -9.85 14.32 -8.38
N THR A 217 -9.22 14.36 -7.20
CA THR A 217 -9.22 13.21 -6.28
C THR A 217 -10.58 13.03 -5.65
N ASN A 218 -11.26 14.11 -5.25
CA ASN A 218 -12.60 14.02 -4.69
C ASN A 218 -13.64 13.62 -5.72
N TRP A 219 -13.52 14.07 -6.98
CA TRP A 219 -14.34 13.55 -8.07
C TRP A 219 -14.13 12.05 -8.26
N TYR A 220 -12.88 11.58 -8.27
CA TYR A 220 -12.59 10.15 -8.37
C TYR A 220 -13.20 9.35 -7.22
N ASN A 221 -12.99 9.80 -5.97
CA ASN A 221 -13.52 9.13 -4.78
C ASN A 221 -15.05 9.09 -4.78
N LEU A 222 -15.72 10.17 -5.20
CA LEU A 222 -17.16 10.21 -5.32
C LEU A 222 -17.65 9.18 -6.36
N GLY A 223 -16.97 9.09 -7.50
CA GLY A 223 -17.26 8.08 -8.52
C GLY A 223 -17.11 6.64 -8.01
N VAL A 224 -16.06 6.36 -7.23
CA VAL A 224 -15.84 5.02 -6.63
C VAL A 224 -16.98 4.60 -5.70
N LEU A 225 -17.56 5.53 -4.95
CA LEU A 225 -18.69 5.23 -4.06
C LEU A 225 -19.99 5.08 -4.85
N GLN A 226 -20.22 5.96 -5.81
CA GLN A 226 -21.38 5.92 -6.69
C GLN A 226 -21.43 4.64 -7.54
N SER A 227 -20.27 4.08 -7.92
CA SER A 227 -20.23 2.84 -8.71
C SER A 227 -20.58 1.58 -7.90
N LYS A 228 -20.70 1.67 -6.57
CA LYS A 228 -21.09 0.52 -5.73
C LYS A 228 -22.57 0.20 -5.78
N THR A 229 -23.39 1.13 -6.26
CA THR A 229 -24.85 0.98 -6.29
C THR A 229 -25.35 1.21 -7.72
N PRO A 230 -26.13 0.29 -8.30
CA PRO A 230 -26.64 0.44 -9.68
C PRO A 230 -27.43 1.74 -9.91
N ALA A 231 -28.14 2.23 -8.89
CA ALA A 231 -28.92 3.46 -8.97
C ALA A 231 -28.06 4.73 -9.22
N THR A 232 -26.77 4.69 -8.92
CA THR A 232 -25.85 5.84 -9.03
C THR A 232 -24.77 5.63 -10.10
N GLU A 233 -24.92 4.64 -10.97
CA GLU A 233 -23.94 4.29 -12.01
C GLU A 233 -23.67 5.47 -12.98
N ALA A 234 -24.72 6.17 -13.42
CA ALA A 234 -24.58 7.32 -14.32
C ALA A 234 -23.85 8.49 -13.65
N ASP A 235 -24.07 8.70 -12.35
CA ASP A 235 -23.34 9.71 -11.58
C ASP A 235 -21.87 9.33 -11.45
N ALA A 236 -21.58 8.03 -11.23
CA ALA A 236 -20.21 7.53 -11.15
C ALA A 236 -19.43 7.80 -12.45
N VAL A 237 -20.03 7.50 -13.59
CA VAL A 237 -19.47 7.82 -14.93
C VAL A 237 -19.17 9.32 -15.06
N THR A 238 -20.05 10.19 -14.56
CA THR A 238 -19.86 11.65 -14.59
C THR A 238 -18.68 12.08 -13.71
N SER A 239 -18.62 11.55 -12.49
CA SER A 239 -17.56 11.80 -11.52
C SER A 239 -16.19 11.33 -12.02
N PHE A 240 -16.10 10.14 -12.64
CA PHE A 240 -14.84 9.66 -13.22
C PHE A 240 -14.38 10.51 -14.41
N ASN A 241 -15.29 10.91 -15.30
CA ASN A 241 -14.93 11.80 -16.40
C ASN A 241 -14.39 13.14 -15.89
N LYS A 242 -14.99 13.71 -14.83
CA LYS A 242 -14.47 14.93 -14.18
C LYS A 242 -13.09 14.72 -13.57
N ALA A 243 -12.85 13.60 -12.90
CA ALA A 243 -11.54 13.26 -12.37
C ALA A 243 -10.46 13.17 -13.48
N ILE A 244 -10.79 12.56 -14.63
CA ILE A 244 -9.90 12.44 -15.78
C ILE A 244 -9.57 13.81 -16.39
N GLU A 245 -10.58 14.67 -16.53
CA GLU A 245 -10.44 16.04 -17.05
C GLU A 245 -9.51 16.89 -16.17
N LEU A 246 -9.67 16.77 -14.85
CA LEU A 246 -8.98 17.58 -13.85
C LEU A 246 -7.59 17.03 -13.45
N ALA A 247 -7.20 15.86 -13.94
CA ALA A 247 -5.93 15.20 -13.63
C ALA A 247 -4.94 15.14 -14.82
N PRO A 248 -4.68 16.23 -15.58
CA PRO A 248 -3.79 16.16 -16.74
C PRO A 248 -2.35 15.78 -16.38
N ASN A 249 -1.92 16.08 -15.15
CA ASN A 249 -0.56 15.86 -14.65
C ASN A 249 -0.47 14.76 -13.57
N ASP A 250 -1.54 13.98 -13.36
CA ASP A 250 -1.52 12.81 -12.47
C ASP A 250 -1.87 11.55 -13.27
N PRO A 251 -0.87 10.94 -13.94
CA PRO A 251 -1.08 9.75 -14.74
C PRO A 251 -1.69 8.59 -13.95
N LYS A 252 -1.36 8.47 -12.66
CA LYS A 252 -1.86 7.38 -11.81
C LYS A 252 -3.33 7.56 -11.48
N LEU A 253 -3.75 8.78 -11.10
CA LEU A 253 -5.15 9.08 -10.87
C LEU A 253 -5.96 8.88 -12.16
N LYS A 254 -5.44 9.37 -13.29
CA LYS A 254 -6.06 9.24 -14.61
C LYS A 254 -6.22 7.77 -15.02
N ASP A 255 -5.19 6.95 -14.83
CA ASP A 255 -5.21 5.51 -15.09
C ASP A 255 -6.27 4.81 -14.24
N ASN A 256 -6.29 5.04 -12.93
CA ASN A 256 -7.30 4.50 -12.02
C ASN A 256 -8.73 4.97 -12.39
N ALA A 257 -8.90 6.23 -12.77
CA ALA A 257 -10.21 6.78 -13.13
C ALA A 257 -10.73 6.18 -14.44
N TYR A 258 -9.87 5.99 -15.45
CA TYR A 258 -10.23 5.28 -16.67
C TYR A 258 -10.60 3.82 -16.41
N GLN A 259 -9.81 3.12 -15.59
CA GLN A 259 -10.11 1.75 -15.18
C GLN A 259 -11.53 1.67 -14.60
N ASN A 260 -11.83 2.48 -13.58
CA ASN A 260 -13.14 2.47 -12.94
C ASN A 260 -14.26 2.90 -13.90
N LEU A 261 -14.02 3.87 -14.80
CA LEU A 261 -14.99 4.28 -15.81
C LEU A 261 -15.35 3.12 -16.75
N VAL A 262 -14.36 2.38 -17.25
CA VAL A 262 -14.58 1.22 -18.14
C VAL A 262 -15.37 0.13 -17.41
N TYR A 263 -14.93 -0.28 -16.22
CA TYR A 263 -15.60 -1.35 -15.48
C TYR A 263 -17.00 -0.95 -15.00
N THR A 264 -17.20 0.31 -14.62
CA THR A 264 -18.54 0.83 -14.25
C THR A 264 -19.48 0.81 -15.46
N THR A 265 -18.99 1.17 -16.65
CA THR A 265 -19.79 1.18 -17.87
C THR A 265 -20.15 -0.25 -18.35
N ILE A 266 -19.25 -1.22 -18.14
CA ILE A 266 -19.54 -2.64 -18.41
C ILE A 266 -20.52 -3.19 -17.36
N GLY A 267 -20.40 -2.77 -16.10
CA GLY A 267 -21.18 -3.28 -14.98
C GLY A 267 -20.79 -4.71 -14.59
N ASP A 268 -21.65 -5.37 -13.82
CA ASP A 268 -21.43 -6.76 -13.40
C ASP A 268 -21.69 -7.73 -14.57
N ASP A 269 -20.64 -7.98 -15.34
CA ASP A 269 -20.69 -8.87 -16.50
C ASP A 269 -20.90 -10.33 -16.11
N SER A 270 -20.34 -10.77 -14.97
CA SER A 270 -20.49 -12.14 -14.48
C SER A 270 -21.95 -12.46 -14.21
N LYS A 271 -22.63 -11.59 -13.46
CA LYS A 271 -24.06 -11.73 -13.17
C LYS A 271 -24.91 -11.73 -14.44
N ALA A 272 -24.58 -10.88 -15.40
CA ALA A 272 -25.29 -10.86 -16.68
C ALA A 272 -25.13 -12.17 -17.45
N VAL A 273 -23.92 -12.73 -17.50
CA VAL A 273 -23.65 -14.02 -18.15
C VAL A 273 -24.35 -15.18 -17.43
N GLU A 274 -24.35 -15.18 -16.09
CA GLU A 274 -25.08 -16.15 -15.29
C GLU A 274 -26.59 -16.13 -15.59
N GLU A 275 -27.20 -14.94 -15.60
CA GLU A 275 -28.62 -14.78 -15.91
C GLU A 275 -28.95 -15.25 -17.32
N ILE A 276 -28.15 -14.86 -18.32
CA ILE A 276 -28.29 -15.32 -19.71
C ILE A 276 -28.24 -16.85 -19.77
N ASN A 277 -27.25 -17.47 -19.14
CA ASN A 277 -27.06 -18.92 -19.20
C ASN A 277 -28.22 -19.68 -18.53
N ALA A 278 -28.78 -19.14 -17.44
CA ALA A 278 -29.90 -19.74 -16.73
C ALA A 278 -31.16 -19.80 -17.59
N ILE A 279 -31.44 -18.75 -18.38
CA ILE A 279 -32.69 -18.63 -19.13
C ILE A 279 -32.57 -19.04 -20.61
N ARG A 280 -31.35 -19.14 -21.17
CA ARG A 280 -31.11 -19.33 -22.62
C ARG A 280 -31.89 -20.50 -23.25
N LYS A 281 -32.14 -21.57 -22.51
CA LYS A 281 -32.90 -22.74 -23.03
C LYS A 281 -34.41 -22.60 -22.83
N SER A 282 -34.84 -22.01 -21.72
CA SER A 282 -36.25 -21.91 -21.33
C SER A 282 -36.96 -20.69 -21.91
N ASP A 283 -36.20 -19.60 -22.16
CA ASP A 283 -36.69 -18.33 -22.68
C ASP A 283 -35.62 -17.68 -23.60
N PRO A 284 -35.53 -18.14 -24.87
CA PRO A 284 -34.53 -17.65 -25.82
C PRO A 284 -34.66 -16.18 -26.19
N ASP A 285 -35.88 -15.63 -26.21
CA ASP A 285 -36.13 -14.23 -26.58
C ASP A 285 -35.66 -13.27 -25.49
N LYS A 286 -35.95 -13.60 -24.22
CA LYS A 286 -35.41 -12.85 -23.09
C LYS A 286 -33.90 -12.97 -22.99
N ALA A 287 -33.34 -14.16 -23.26
CA ALA A 287 -31.88 -14.34 -23.31
C ALA A 287 -31.24 -13.46 -24.40
N THR A 288 -31.85 -13.37 -25.58
CA THR A 288 -31.40 -12.51 -26.68
C THR A 288 -31.41 -11.04 -26.27
N THR A 289 -32.46 -10.60 -25.57
CA THR A 289 -32.57 -9.23 -25.06
C THR A 289 -31.43 -8.89 -24.09
N LEU A 290 -31.11 -9.79 -23.15
CA LEU A 290 -29.99 -9.61 -22.22
C LEU A 290 -28.63 -9.62 -22.93
N ILE A 291 -28.45 -10.43 -23.96
CA ILE A 291 -27.23 -10.46 -24.79
C ILE A 291 -27.03 -9.13 -25.51
N GLU A 292 -28.07 -8.55 -26.11
CA GLU A 292 -27.97 -7.25 -26.79
C GLU A 292 -27.72 -6.12 -25.78
N ALA A 293 -28.38 -6.12 -24.62
CA ALA A 293 -28.10 -5.15 -23.54
C ALA A 293 -26.65 -5.26 -23.03
N ARG A 294 -26.12 -6.48 -22.90
CA ARG A 294 -24.70 -6.73 -22.60
C ARG A 294 -23.82 -6.12 -23.70
N LYS A 295 -24.08 -6.42 -24.97
CA LYS A 295 -23.31 -5.87 -26.11
C LYS A 295 -23.35 -4.34 -26.16
N GLU A 296 -24.48 -3.72 -25.83
CA GLU A 296 -24.61 -2.26 -25.75
C GLU A 296 -23.69 -1.66 -24.68
N ARG A 297 -23.61 -2.27 -23.49
CA ARG A 297 -22.68 -1.85 -22.42
C ARG A 297 -21.22 -1.90 -22.89
N PHE A 298 -20.84 -2.97 -23.60
CA PHE A 298 -19.50 -3.09 -24.18
C PHE A 298 -19.22 -2.05 -25.27
N ASN A 299 -20.21 -1.72 -26.11
CA ASN A 299 -20.09 -0.64 -27.10
C ASN A 299 -19.88 0.72 -26.42
N LYS A 300 -20.59 1.00 -25.31
CA LYS A 300 -20.41 2.23 -24.53
C LYS A 300 -19.04 2.28 -23.85
N ALA A 301 -18.54 1.14 -23.37
CA ALA A 301 -17.24 1.05 -22.71
C ALA A 301 -16.05 1.16 -23.67
N LEU A 302 -16.20 0.73 -24.93
CA LEU A 302 -15.13 0.74 -25.93
C LEU A 302 -14.37 2.06 -26.06
N PRO A 303 -15.01 3.22 -26.30
CA PRO A 303 -14.28 4.49 -26.43
C PRO A 303 -13.55 4.90 -25.14
N HIS A 304 -14.03 4.47 -23.97
CA HIS A 304 -13.35 4.72 -22.70
C HIS A 304 -12.10 3.83 -22.56
N ALA A 305 -12.20 2.55 -22.96
CA ALA A 305 -11.07 1.62 -22.94
C ALA A 305 -9.98 2.00 -23.95
N GLU A 306 -10.36 2.48 -25.14
CA GLU A 306 -9.40 3.00 -26.13
C GLU A 306 -8.64 4.22 -25.60
N LYS A 307 -9.33 5.16 -24.96
CA LYS A 307 -8.70 6.32 -24.30
C LYS A 307 -7.80 5.89 -23.13
N TRP A 308 -8.20 4.88 -22.37
CA TRP A 308 -7.38 4.31 -21.30
C TRP A 308 -6.06 3.76 -21.86
N TYR A 309 -6.14 2.91 -22.88
CA TYR A 309 -4.96 2.35 -23.54
C TYR A 309 -4.07 3.44 -24.16
N GLN A 310 -4.64 4.45 -24.80
CA GLN A 310 -3.87 5.59 -25.33
C GLN A 310 -3.13 6.35 -24.22
N ALA A 311 -3.78 6.55 -23.07
CA ALA A 311 -3.17 7.24 -21.93
C ALA A 311 -2.10 6.38 -21.21
N SER A 312 -2.22 5.06 -21.27
CA SER A 312 -1.36 4.11 -20.54
C SER A 312 -1.09 2.83 -21.34
N PRO A 313 -0.31 2.92 -22.44
CA PRO A 313 -0.15 1.81 -23.40
C PRO A 313 0.64 0.61 -22.88
N ASN A 314 1.29 0.76 -21.72
CA ASN A 314 2.02 -0.30 -21.04
C ASN A 314 1.26 -0.84 -19.81
N ASN A 315 0.04 -0.36 -19.54
CA ASN A 315 -0.81 -0.94 -18.51
C ASN A 315 -1.43 -2.24 -19.05
N ILE A 316 -1.07 -3.38 -18.45
CA ILE A 316 -1.55 -4.70 -18.87
C ILE A 316 -3.06 -4.86 -18.69
N ASP A 317 -3.65 -4.22 -17.67
CA ASP A 317 -5.09 -4.30 -17.40
C ASP A 317 -5.87 -3.56 -18.49
N ALA A 318 -5.37 -2.39 -18.93
CA ALA A 318 -5.94 -1.62 -20.03
C ALA A 318 -5.93 -2.41 -21.35
N VAL A 319 -4.81 -3.07 -21.66
CA VAL A 319 -4.69 -3.93 -22.85
C VAL A 319 -5.62 -5.14 -22.76
N SER A 320 -5.68 -5.78 -21.60
CA SER A 320 -6.49 -6.98 -21.38
C SER A 320 -7.99 -6.69 -21.52
N ILE A 321 -8.49 -5.64 -20.87
CA ILE A 321 -9.92 -5.30 -20.98
C ILE A 321 -10.28 -4.85 -22.40
N LEU A 322 -9.39 -4.11 -23.08
CA LEU A 322 -9.64 -3.66 -24.44
C LEU A 322 -9.69 -4.83 -25.43
N LYS A 323 -8.80 -5.83 -25.26
CA LYS A 323 -8.86 -7.11 -25.97
C LYS A 323 -10.20 -7.81 -25.75
N ASP A 324 -10.65 -7.91 -24.50
CA ASP A 324 -11.90 -8.60 -24.14
C ASP A 324 -13.12 -7.86 -24.72
N ILE A 325 -13.12 -6.52 -24.70
CA ILE A 325 -14.15 -5.71 -25.33
C ILE A 325 -14.17 -5.96 -26.85
N TYR A 326 -13.03 -5.91 -27.53
CA TYR A 326 -12.98 -6.22 -28.97
C TYR A 326 -13.44 -7.66 -29.26
N GLY A 327 -13.15 -8.62 -28.38
CA GLY A 327 -13.63 -9.99 -28.48
C GLY A 327 -15.15 -10.08 -28.39
N MET A 328 -15.75 -9.41 -27.41
CA MET A 328 -17.20 -9.33 -27.26
C MET A 328 -17.89 -8.66 -28.47
N LEU A 329 -17.25 -7.63 -29.03
CA LEU A 329 -17.73 -6.92 -30.22
C LEU A 329 -17.31 -7.58 -31.54
N LYS A 330 -16.71 -8.77 -31.48
CA LYS A 330 -16.30 -9.60 -32.64
C LYS A 330 -15.28 -8.95 -33.58
N ASN A 331 -14.46 -8.01 -33.09
CA ASN A 331 -13.36 -7.40 -33.85
C ASN A 331 -12.06 -8.22 -33.73
N GLN A 332 -11.97 -9.32 -34.50
CA GLN A 332 -10.86 -10.28 -34.39
C GLN A 332 -9.48 -9.70 -34.74
N ALA A 333 -9.41 -8.74 -35.65
CA ALA A 333 -8.16 -8.07 -36.01
C ALA A 333 -7.58 -7.31 -34.80
N LYS A 334 -8.44 -6.55 -34.11
CA LYS A 334 -8.03 -5.82 -32.90
C LYS A 334 -7.77 -6.72 -31.70
N VAL A 335 -8.48 -7.85 -31.58
CA VAL A 335 -8.14 -8.88 -30.58
C VAL A 335 -6.71 -9.41 -30.79
N ALA A 336 -6.33 -9.74 -32.04
CA ALA A 336 -4.99 -10.21 -32.34
C ALA A 336 -3.91 -9.16 -32.01
N GLU A 337 -4.19 -7.89 -32.33
CA GLU A 337 -3.31 -6.76 -31.98
C GLU A 337 -3.09 -6.66 -30.47
N MET A 338 -4.18 -6.62 -29.68
CA MET A 338 -4.08 -6.50 -28.22
C MET A 338 -3.46 -7.74 -27.57
N LYS A 339 -3.74 -8.94 -28.09
CA LYS A 339 -3.12 -10.19 -27.61
C LYS A 339 -1.61 -10.19 -27.82
N ALA A 340 -1.12 -9.70 -28.96
CA ALA A 340 0.31 -9.55 -29.20
C ALA A 340 0.93 -8.53 -28.22
N LYS A 341 0.24 -7.41 -27.98
CA LYS A 341 0.69 -6.39 -27.03
C LYS A 341 0.76 -6.92 -25.59
N GLU A 342 -0.25 -7.66 -25.16
CA GLU A 342 -0.31 -8.27 -23.83
C GLU A 342 0.85 -9.26 -23.61
N ALA A 343 1.15 -10.10 -24.61
CA ALA A 343 2.28 -11.04 -24.57
C ALA A 343 3.64 -10.31 -24.48
N GLU A 344 3.80 -9.19 -25.21
CA GLU A 344 4.98 -8.33 -25.13
C GLU A 344 5.19 -7.79 -23.70
N LEU A 345 4.12 -7.28 -23.07
CA LEU A 345 4.18 -6.72 -21.72
C LEU A 345 4.49 -7.80 -20.67
N GLN A 346 3.88 -8.99 -20.79
CA GLN A 346 4.15 -10.12 -19.89
C GLN A 346 5.60 -10.61 -19.99
N ALA A 347 6.17 -10.63 -21.19
CA ALA A 347 7.56 -11.03 -21.40
C ALA A 347 8.56 -10.06 -20.73
N LYS A 348 8.26 -8.76 -20.70
CA LYS A 348 9.09 -7.73 -20.04
C LYS A 348 9.00 -7.74 -18.52
N ALA A 349 7.99 -8.39 -17.95
CA ALA A 349 7.77 -8.47 -16.50
C ALA A 349 8.45 -9.69 -15.83
N LYS A 350 9.02 -10.59 -16.63
CA LYS A 350 9.86 -11.73 -16.20
C LYS A 350 11.32 -11.33 -16.23
#